data_AF-A0A395HRB2-F1
#
_entry.id   AF-A0A395HRB2-F1
#
_cell.length_a   1.000
_cell.length_b   1.000
_cell.length_c   1.000
_cell.angle_alpha   90.00
_cell.angle_beta   90.00
_cell.angle_gamma   90.00
#
_symmetry.space_group_name_H-M   'P 1'
#
loop_
_entity.id
_entity.type
_entity.pdbx_description
1 polymer ?
#
loop_
_entity_poly.entity_id
_entity_poly.type
_entity_poly.pdbx_seq_one_letter_code
_entity_poly.pdbx_strand_id
1 'polypeptide(L)'
;MAPTTLATVDHDLKDIIQHLFEIQSAVHGYLGPETQQELVRKIKNLTLSLQALQTHTSDSNPDATSTAPTSNPQDPPLGSVQLPPEIIDYVDAARNPDIYTREFVELVQRGNQDLKGKKEAFRGFRDVLAREIRGAMPECRGEVKRVMEMTGGEDQ
;
A
#
# COMPACT_ATOMS: atom_id res chain seq x y z
N MET A 1 -2.67 4.17 27.31
CA MET A 1 -3.25 3.03 26.59
C MET A 1 -2.14 2.41 25.77
N ALA A 2 -1.95 1.09 25.82
CA ALA A 2 -1.00 0.43 24.92
C ALA A 2 -1.49 0.59 23.48
N PRO A 3 -0.59 0.71 22.49
CA PRO A 3 -1.01 0.85 21.09
C PRO A 3 -1.72 -0.42 20.63
N THR A 4 -2.93 -0.28 20.07
CA THR A 4 -3.66 -1.38 19.45
C THR A 4 -2.85 -1.91 18.26
N THR A 5 -2.59 -3.21 18.27
CA THR A 5 -1.83 -3.88 17.20
C THR A 5 -2.75 -4.49 16.15
N LEU A 6 -2.21 -4.79 14.98
CA LEU A 6 -2.95 -5.43 13.90
C LEU A 6 -3.54 -6.78 14.32
N ALA A 7 -2.81 -7.58 15.11
CA ALA A 7 -3.27 -8.87 15.61
C ALA A 7 -4.48 -8.75 16.54
N THR A 8 -4.57 -7.65 17.30
CA THR A 8 -5.72 -7.39 18.19
C THR A 8 -6.99 -7.17 17.35
N VAL A 9 -6.88 -6.37 16.29
CA VAL A 9 -7.99 -6.10 15.36
C VAL A 9 -8.37 -7.35 14.55
N ASP A 10 -7.40 -8.15 14.12
CA ASP A 10 -7.65 -9.44 13.45
C ASP A 10 -8.43 -10.41 14.36
N HIS A 11 -8.11 -10.45 15.66
CA HIS A 11 -8.84 -11.25 16.62
C HIS A 11 -10.29 -10.78 16.78
N ASP A 12 -10.50 -9.46 16.96
CA ASP A 12 -11.83 -8.87 17.09
C ASP A 12 -12.72 -9.17 15.86
N LEU A 13 -12.15 -9.09 14.65
CA LEU A 13 -12.84 -9.42 13.40
C LEU A 13 -13.25 -10.89 13.34
N LYS A 14 -12.37 -11.82 13.75
CA LYS A 14 -12.68 -13.25 13.81
C LYS A 14 -13.81 -13.54 14.78
N ASP A 15 -13.80 -12.91 15.95
CA ASP A 15 -14.85 -13.06 16.95
C ASP A 15 -16.20 -12.53 16.47
N ILE A 16 -16.21 -11.40 15.75
CA ILE A 16 -17.43 -10.86 15.12
C ILE A 16 -17.98 -11.82 14.07
N ILE A 17 -17.14 -12.36 13.19
CA ILE A 17 -17.56 -13.35 12.16
C ILE A 17 -18.14 -14.60 12.84
N GLN A 18 -17.50 -15.07 13.91
CA GLN A 18 -17.98 -16.21 14.68
C GLN A 18 -19.35 -15.93 15.32
N HIS A 19 -19.56 -14.75 15.90
CA HIS A 19 -20.87 -14.34 16.42
C HIS A 19 -21.94 -14.30 15.33
N LEU A 20 -21.64 -13.78 14.14
CA LEU A 20 -22.57 -13.76 13.02
C LEU A 20 -22.96 -15.18 12.57
N PHE A 21 -22.00 -16.08 12.48
CA PHE A 21 -22.24 -17.47 12.12
C PHE A 21 -23.13 -18.19 13.15
N GLU A 22 -22.86 -18.00 14.43
CA GLU A 22 -23.65 -18.57 15.51
C GLU A 22 -25.09 -18.04 15.54
N ILE A 23 -25.27 -16.74 15.28
CA ILE A 23 -26.60 -16.14 15.17
C ILE A 23 -27.34 -16.76 13.97
N GLN A 24 -26.71 -16.86 12.81
CA GLN A 24 -27.31 -17.48 11.62
C GLN A 24 -27.76 -18.93 11.92
N SER A 25 -26.90 -19.71 12.59
CA SER A 25 -27.22 -21.08 12.98
C SER A 25 -28.41 -21.13 13.96
N ALA A 26 -28.43 -20.27 14.98
CA ALA A 26 -29.52 -20.19 15.96
C ALA A 26 -30.86 -19.75 15.35
N VAL A 27 -30.83 -18.85 14.36
CA VAL A 27 -32.03 -18.44 13.60
C VAL A 27 -32.56 -19.60 12.77
N HIS A 28 -31.67 -20.32 12.08
CA HIS A 28 -32.08 -21.44 11.22
C HIS A 28 -32.67 -22.61 12.03
N GLY A 29 -32.11 -22.89 13.21
CA GLY A 29 -32.56 -23.94 14.13
C GLY A 29 -33.59 -23.48 15.17
N TYR A 30 -34.38 -22.45 14.88
CA TYR A 30 -35.28 -21.86 15.88
C TYR A 30 -36.34 -22.85 16.40
N LEU A 31 -36.24 -23.20 17.68
CA LEU A 31 -37.11 -24.18 18.35
C LEU A 31 -37.89 -23.57 19.54
N GLY A 32 -38.22 -22.28 19.46
CA GLY A 32 -39.12 -21.60 20.41
C GLY A 32 -38.41 -20.71 21.44
N PRO A 33 -38.98 -20.54 22.65
CA PRO A 33 -38.63 -19.43 23.55
C PRO A 33 -37.22 -19.51 24.15
N GLU A 34 -36.64 -20.71 24.31
CA GLU A 34 -35.24 -20.83 24.76
C GLU A 34 -34.27 -20.34 23.68
N THR A 35 -34.52 -20.68 22.41
CA THR A 35 -33.72 -20.17 21.29
C THR A 35 -33.83 -18.66 21.17
N GLN A 36 -34.98 -18.08 21.50
CA GLN A 36 -35.18 -16.64 21.53
C GLN A 36 -34.28 -15.94 22.57
N GLN A 37 -34.14 -16.50 23.78
CA GLN A 37 -33.29 -15.92 24.82
C GLN A 37 -31.81 -15.99 24.42
N GLU A 38 -31.36 -17.12 23.86
CA GLU A 38 -29.98 -17.26 23.38
C GLU A 38 -29.69 -16.32 22.20
N LEU A 39 -30.64 -16.12 21.28
CA LEU A 39 -30.50 -15.18 20.18
C LEU A 39 -30.28 -13.74 20.69
N VAL A 40 -31.10 -13.31 21.66
CA VAL A 40 -30.95 -11.98 22.29
C VAL A 40 -29.59 -11.84 22.96
N ARG A 41 -29.10 -12.89 23.62
CA ARG A 41 -27.77 -12.90 24.24
C ARG A 41 -26.66 -12.75 23.20
N LYS A 42 -26.73 -13.50 22.09
CA LYS A 42 -25.75 -13.44 21.00
C LYS A 42 -25.74 -12.09 20.30
N ILE A 43 -26.90 -11.49 20.06
CA ILE A 43 -27.00 -10.13 19.48
C ILE A 43 -26.35 -9.09 20.41
N LYS A 44 -26.56 -9.18 21.72
CA LYS A 44 -25.89 -8.30 22.69
C LYS A 44 -24.37 -8.44 22.65
N ASN A 45 -23.87 -9.67 22.60
CA ASN A 45 -22.44 -9.93 22.49
C ASN A 45 -21.87 -9.36 21.18
N LEU A 46 -22.55 -9.54 20.05
CA LEU A 46 -22.16 -8.95 18.77
C LEU A 46 -22.04 -7.42 18.84
N THR A 47 -23.01 -6.74 19.47
CA THR A 47 -22.95 -5.29 19.66
C THR A 47 -21.76 -4.86 20.50
N LEU A 48 -21.43 -5.60 21.57
CA LEU A 48 -20.26 -5.31 22.41
C LEU A 48 -18.96 -5.50 21.63
N SER A 49 -18.85 -6.57 20.82
CA SER A 49 -17.66 -6.82 19.99
C SER A 49 -17.49 -5.75 18.90
N LEU A 50 -18.58 -5.31 18.26
CA LEU A 50 -18.55 -4.20 17.30
C LEU A 50 -18.13 -2.87 17.96
N GLN A 51 -18.60 -2.61 19.18
CA GLN A 51 -18.19 -1.43 19.94
C GLN A 51 -16.69 -1.50 20.30
N ALA A 52 -16.19 -2.67 20.71
CA ALA A 52 -14.77 -2.87 20.97
C ALA A 52 -13.92 -2.62 19.71
N LEU A 53 -14.31 -3.21 18.58
CA LEU A 53 -13.64 -3.00 17.29
C LEU A 53 -13.60 -1.52 16.89
N GLN A 54 -14.70 -0.80 17.07
CA GLN A 54 -14.77 0.64 16.81
C GLN A 54 -13.74 1.39 17.66
N THR A 55 -13.70 1.16 18.97
CA THR A 55 -12.76 1.84 19.87
C THR A 55 -11.30 1.53 19.54
N HIS A 56 -11.02 0.30 19.11
CA HIS A 56 -9.68 -0.14 18.73
C HIS A 56 -9.21 0.48 17.40
N THR A 57 -10.13 0.84 16.50
CA THR A 57 -9.83 1.39 15.18
C THR A 57 -9.82 2.93 15.14
N SER A 58 -10.60 3.60 15.99
CA SER A 58 -10.80 5.06 15.95
C SER A 58 -9.60 5.91 16.38
N ASP A 59 -8.61 5.35 17.09
CA ASP A 59 -7.44 6.09 17.61
C ASP A 59 -6.26 6.16 16.61
N SER A 60 -6.48 5.81 15.35
CA SER A 60 -5.46 5.93 14.28
C SER A 60 -5.26 7.40 13.88
N ASN A 61 -4.51 8.17 14.67
CA ASN A 61 -4.08 9.52 14.29
C ASN A 61 -3.19 9.44 13.02
N PRO A 62 -3.62 10.00 11.87
CA PRO A 62 -2.88 9.90 10.60
C PRO A 62 -1.54 10.67 10.61
N ASP A 63 -1.33 11.54 11.60
CA ASP A 63 -0.12 12.38 11.73
C ASP A 63 0.97 11.73 12.59
N ALA A 64 0.75 10.51 13.08
CA ALA A 64 1.74 9.76 13.82
C ALA A 64 2.79 9.16 12.87
N THR A 65 3.68 10.00 12.33
CA THR A 65 5.01 9.57 11.86
C THR A 65 5.85 9.10 13.06
N SER A 66 5.33 8.12 13.79
CA SER A 66 5.94 7.60 15.00
C SER A 66 7.08 6.69 14.59
N THR A 67 8.26 7.29 14.54
CA THR A 67 9.60 6.70 14.57
C THR A 67 9.86 5.92 15.88
N ALA A 68 8.82 5.29 16.46
CA ALA A 68 8.96 4.48 17.66
C ALA A 68 9.61 3.13 17.29
N PRO A 69 10.67 2.72 17.99
CA PRO A 69 11.42 1.52 17.65
C PRO A 69 10.58 0.27 17.97
N THR A 70 10.20 -0.45 16.91
CA THR A 70 10.06 -1.91 16.82
C THR A 70 9.49 -2.61 18.07
N SER A 71 8.20 -2.49 18.32
CA SER A 71 7.44 -3.65 18.82
C SER A 71 7.14 -4.54 17.61
N ASN A 72 7.82 -5.69 17.51
CA ASN A 72 7.60 -6.76 16.51
C ASN A 72 7.25 -6.35 15.06
N PRO A 73 8.16 -6.53 14.07
CA PRO A 73 7.87 -6.23 12.65
C PRO A 73 6.63 -6.94 12.07
N GLN A 74 6.25 -8.07 12.67
CA GLN A 74 5.11 -8.88 12.27
C GLN A 74 3.77 -8.36 12.81
N ASP A 75 3.78 -7.52 13.84
CA ASP A 75 2.56 -6.99 14.47
C ASP A 75 2.68 -5.48 14.74
N PRO A 76 2.66 -4.67 13.67
CA PRO A 76 2.78 -3.22 13.80
C PRO A 76 1.54 -2.63 14.48
N PRO A 77 1.69 -1.46 15.14
CA PRO A 77 0.54 -0.72 15.64
C PRO A 77 -0.35 -0.26 14.47
N LEU A 78 -1.67 -0.35 14.61
CA LEU A 78 -2.64 -0.11 13.53
C LEU A 78 -2.44 1.25 12.84
N GLY A 79 -2.17 2.31 13.62
CA GLY A 79 -1.98 3.67 13.09
C GLY A 79 -0.73 3.86 12.21
N SER A 80 0.21 2.90 12.21
CA SER A 80 1.38 2.93 11.32
C SER A 80 1.11 2.30 9.95
N VAL A 81 0.00 1.59 9.79
CA VAL A 81 -0.38 0.93 8.54
C VAL A 81 -1.10 1.94 7.65
N GLN A 82 -0.53 2.25 6.49
CA GLN A 82 -1.15 3.07 5.46
C GLN A 82 -1.52 2.19 4.27
N LEU A 83 -2.78 2.32 3.81
CA LEU A 83 -3.32 1.55 2.70
C LEU A 83 -3.67 2.50 1.54
N PRO A 84 -3.16 2.24 0.33
CA PRO A 84 -3.65 2.92 -0.87
C PRO A 84 -5.16 2.71 -1.04
N PRO A 85 -5.93 3.75 -1.44
CA PRO A 85 -7.37 3.65 -1.60
C PRO A 85 -7.77 2.62 -2.66
N GLU A 86 -6.92 2.37 -3.66
CA GLU A 86 -7.20 1.40 -4.73
C GLU A 86 -7.32 -0.03 -4.19
N ILE A 87 -6.68 -0.34 -3.05
CA ILE A 87 -6.81 -1.67 -2.43
C ILE A 87 -8.25 -1.94 -1.97
N ILE A 88 -9.00 -0.89 -1.59
CA ILE A 88 -10.40 -1.01 -1.18
C ILE A 88 -11.24 -1.54 -2.36
N ASP A 89 -11.04 -1.00 -3.56
CA ASP A 89 -11.73 -1.44 -4.77
C ASP A 89 -11.46 -2.92 -5.10
N TYR A 90 -10.25 -3.41 -4.81
CA TYR A 90 -9.92 -4.83 -4.98
C TYR A 90 -10.72 -5.71 -4.03
N VAL A 91 -10.81 -5.33 -2.75
CA VAL A 91 -11.57 -6.07 -1.74
C VAL A 91 -13.06 -6.05 -2.05
N ASP A 92 -13.62 -4.90 -2.41
CA ASP A 92 -15.03 -4.75 -2.77
C ASP A 92 -15.41 -5.57 -4.01
N ALA A 93 -14.49 -5.71 -4.97
CA ALA A 93 -14.66 -6.56 -6.15
C ALA A 93 -14.35 -8.06 -5.88
N ALA A 94 -14.11 -8.46 -4.62
CA ALA A 94 -13.68 -9.80 -4.24
C ALA A 94 -12.43 -10.31 -4.98
N ARG A 95 -11.54 -9.39 -5.38
CA ARG A 95 -10.25 -9.66 -6.03
C ARG A 95 -9.17 -9.76 -4.97
N ASN A 96 -8.17 -10.62 -5.20
CA ASN A 96 -7.03 -10.72 -4.29
C ASN A 96 -6.24 -9.39 -4.26
N PRO A 97 -6.12 -8.70 -3.11
CA PRO A 97 -5.38 -7.44 -2.99
C PRO A 97 -3.87 -7.60 -3.25
N ASP A 98 -3.30 -8.80 -3.13
CA ASP A 98 -1.89 -9.07 -3.47
C ASP A 98 -1.59 -8.82 -4.96
N ILE A 99 -2.61 -8.81 -5.81
CA ILE A 99 -2.44 -8.51 -7.23
C ILE A 99 -2.09 -7.04 -7.41
N TYR A 100 -2.63 -6.12 -6.59
CA TYR A 100 -2.28 -4.70 -6.65
C TYR A 100 -0.79 -4.50 -6.38
N THR A 101 -0.24 -5.14 -5.35
CA THR A 101 1.19 -5.00 -5.02
C THR A 101 2.07 -5.59 -6.12
N ARG A 102 1.65 -6.72 -6.72
CA ARG A 102 2.33 -7.30 -7.88
C ARG A 102 2.33 -6.37 -9.08
N GLU A 103 1.16 -5.87 -9.47
CA GLU A 103 0.99 -4.92 -10.59
C GLU A 103 1.78 -3.63 -10.36
N PHE A 104 1.83 -3.14 -9.13
CA PHE A 104 2.61 -1.96 -8.76
C PHE A 104 4.12 -2.19 -8.98
N VAL A 105 4.65 -3.32 -8.53
CA VAL A 105 6.07 -3.67 -8.75
C VAL A 105 6.37 -3.81 -10.24
N GLU A 106 5.50 -4.47 -11.00
CA GLU A 106 5.62 -4.60 -12.45
C GLU A 106 5.60 -3.22 -13.15
N LEU A 107 4.71 -2.33 -12.72
CA LEU A 107 4.60 -0.96 -13.23
C LEU A 107 5.87 -0.15 -12.94
N VAL A 108 6.39 -0.20 -11.71
CA VAL A 108 7.62 0.49 -11.31
C VAL A 108 8.81 -0.04 -12.10
N GLN A 109 8.92 -1.36 -12.26
CA GLN A 109 9.99 -1.98 -13.04
C GLN A 109 9.93 -1.51 -14.50
N ARG A 110 8.75 -1.55 -15.13
CA ARG A 110 8.55 -1.10 -16.51
C ARG A 110 8.85 0.39 -16.66
N GLY A 111 8.39 1.22 -15.73
CA GLY A 111 8.64 2.66 -15.73
C GLY A 111 10.13 2.98 -15.59
N ASN A 112 10.85 2.26 -14.72
CA ASN A 112 12.30 2.44 -14.55
C ASN A 112 13.07 2.04 -15.81
N GLN A 113 12.67 0.96 -16.47
CA GLN A 113 13.28 0.55 -17.75
C GLN A 113 13.01 1.57 -18.86
N ASP A 114 11.79 2.08 -18.97
CA ASP A 114 11.44 3.13 -19.94
C ASP A 114 12.24 4.42 -19.71
N LEU A 115 12.34 4.88 -18.45
CA LEU A 115 13.14 6.05 -18.10
C LEU A 115 14.62 5.85 -18.41
N LYS A 116 15.16 4.66 -18.11
CA LYS A 116 16.54 4.30 -18.45
C LYS A 116 16.76 4.33 -19.97
N GLY A 117 15.87 3.70 -20.74
CA GLY A 117 15.95 3.69 -22.21
C GLY A 117 15.87 5.09 -22.82
N LYS A 118 14.97 5.94 -22.31
CA LYS A 118 14.89 7.36 -22.71
C LYS A 118 16.18 8.10 -22.41
N LYS A 119 16.73 7.94 -21.20
CA LYS A 119 18.00 8.56 -20.81
C LYS A 119 19.14 8.13 -21.73
N GLU A 120 19.23 6.86 -22.07
CA GLU A 120 20.24 6.32 -23.00
C GLU A 120 20.06 6.86 -24.42
N ALA A 121 18.82 6.95 -24.92
CA ALA A 121 18.52 7.53 -26.23
C ALA A 121 18.88 9.02 -26.30
N PHE A 122 18.53 9.81 -25.27
CA PHE A 122 18.92 11.22 -25.18
C PHE A 122 20.43 11.41 -25.07
N ARG A 123 21.13 10.51 -24.37
CA ARG A 123 22.60 10.49 -24.32
C ARG A 123 23.18 10.26 -25.71
N GLY A 124 22.70 9.24 -26.43
CA GLY A 124 23.14 8.97 -27.80
C GLY A 124 22.86 10.12 -28.77
N PHE A 125 21.67 10.73 -28.68
CA PHE A 125 21.31 11.90 -29.47
C PHE A 125 22.25 13.09 -29.19
N ARG A 126 22.52 13.38 -27.91
CA ARG A 126 23.49 14.42 -27.52
C ARG A 126 24.86 14.17 -28.13
N ASP A 127 25.36 12.94 -28.04
CA ASP A 127 26.71 12.60 -28.50
C ASP A 127 26.84 12.71 -30.03
N VAL A 128 25.80 12.30 -30.77
CA VAL A 128 25.74 12.49 -32.24
C VAL A 128 25.67 13.97 -32.60
N LEU A 129 24.77 14.73 -31.96
CA LEU A 129 24.60 16.16 -32.23
C LEU A 129 25.89 16.94 -31.96
N ALA A 130 26.57 16.64 -30.85
CA ALA A 130 27.86 17.25 -30.53
C ALA A 130 28.92 16.95 -31.61
N ARG A 131 28.98 15.71 -32.11
CA ARG A 131 29.90 15.32 -33.19
C ARG A 131 29.63 16.10 -34.48
N GLU A 132 28.37 16.19 -34.89
CA GLU A 132 27.97 16.91 -36.10
C GLU A 132 28.28 18.41 -35.99
N ILE A 133 28.00 19.04 -34.84
CA ILE A 133 28.32 20.46 -34.61
C ILE A 133 29.84 20.70 -34.66
N ARG A 134 30.66 19.85 -34.04
CA ARG A 134 32.14 19.96 -34.11
C ARG A 134 32.68 19.83 -35.54
N GLY A 135 31.98 19.06 -36.39
CA GLY A 135 32.31 18.84 -37.79
C GLY A 135 31.91 20.01 -38.69
N ALA A 136 30.69 20.50 -38.53
CA ALA A 136 30.12 21.58 -39.34
C ALA A 136 30.58 22.99 -38.94
N MET A 137 30.88 23.22 -37.65
CA MET A 137 31.25 24.52 -37.07
C MET A 137 32.51 24.39 -36.20
N PRO A 138 33.72 24.43 -36.78
CA PRO A 138 34.97 24.27 -36.06
C PRO A 138 35.21 25.31 -34.95
N GLU A 139 34.67 26.51 -35.09
CA GLU A 139 34.75 27.61 -34.14
C GLU A 139 34.05 27.31 -32.80
N CYS A 140 32.99 26.49 -32.82
CA CYS A 140 32.20 26.14 -31.63
C CYS A 140 32.75 24.92 -30.87
N ARG A 141 33.85 24.30 -31.30
CA ARG A 141 34.38 23.06 -30.70
C ARG A 141 34.66 23.17 -29.20
N GLY A 142 35.22 24.30 -28.75
CA GLY A 142 35.52 24.53 -27.35
C GLY A 142 34.26 24.66 -26.48
N GLU A 143 33.19 25.24 -27.03
CA GLU A 143 31.90 25.39 -26.35
C GLU A 143 31.16 24.05 -26.27
N VAL A 144 31.12 23.29 -27.36
CA VAL A 144 30.53 21.95 -27.39
C VAL A 144 31.21 21.03 -26.38
N LYS A 145 32.56 21.05 -26.33
CA LYS A 145 33.35 20.29 -25.35
C LYS A 145 32.94 20.63 -23.91
N ARG A 146 32.86 21.93 -23.58
CA ARG A 146 32.44 22.40 -22.26
C ARG A 146 31.03 21.92 -21.89
N VAL A 147 30.08 21.97 -22.83
CA VAL A 147 28.70 21.51 -22.60
C VAL A 147 28.66 19.99 -22.39
N MET A 148 29.46 19.22 -23.12
CA MET A 148 29.55 17.76 -22.94
C MET A 148 30.12 17.39 -21.56
N GLU A 149 31.22 18.02 -21.14
CA GLU A 149 31.81 17.80 -19.81
C GLU A 149 30.80 18.14 -18.69
N MET A 150 30.09 19.26 -18.81
CA MET A 150 29.09 19.70 -17.82
C MET A 150 27.83 18.82 -17.79
N THR A 151 27.53 18.10 -18.87
CA THR A 151 26.37 17.18 -18.95
C THR A 151 26.76 15.72 -18.74
N GLY A 152 27.98 15.44 -18.27
CA GLY A 152 28.46 14.08 -17.98
C GLY A 152 28.67 13.23 -19.24
N GLY A 153 28.96 13.87 -20.37
CA GLY A 153 29.44 13.21 -21.58
C GLY A 153 30.94 12.98 -21.54
N GLU A 154 31.39 11.91 -22.19
CA GLU A 154 32.82 11.65 -22.38
C GLU A 154 33.23 12.24 -23.73
N ASP A 155 34.37 12.92 -23.76
CA ASP A 155 34.98 13.34 -25.03
C ASP A 155 35.59 12.12 -25.73
N GLN A 156 34.89 11.59 -26.72
CA GLN A 156 35.46 10.73 -27.77
C GLN A 156 35.50 11.45 -29.13
#